data_AF-A0A7V8VRV0-F1
#
_entry.id   AF-A0A7V8VRV0-F1
#
_cell.length_a   1.000
_cell.length_b   1.000
_cell.length_c   1.000
_cell.angle_alpha   90.00
_cell.angle_beta   90.00
_cell.angle_gamma   90.00
#
_symmetry.space_group_name_H-M   'P 1'
#
loop_
_entity.id
_entity.type
_entity.pdbx_description
1 polymer ?
#
loop_
_entity_poly.entity_id
_entity_poly.type
_entity_poly.pdbx_seq_one_letter_code
_entity_poly.pdbx_strand_id
1 'polypeptide(L)'
;MTMPSPAALHHTCFLVRDLERTAQALSDSLAIGPWNVWTIEPAECRVHGQESPFSFRVAFAEVGGGTFELITPHSGNSVYDEHLAEHGEGFHHTCLVYPTLEAVREAKAELLRQGREMIQEASAGDVFDLGFFTFPEIGSAVELLYLDAAQLPPPEVVIGQAAPAV
;
A
#
# COMPACT_ATOMS: atom_id res chain seq x y z
N MET A 1 -14.99 -11.52 22.13
CA MET A 1 -13.97 -11.75 21.08
C MET A 1 -12.98 -10.61 21.17
N THR A 2 -11.69 -10.90 21.30
CA THR A 2 -10.61 -9.89 21.31
C THR A 2 -10.34 -9.47 19.88
N MET A 3 -10.40 -8.17 19.57
CA MET A 3 -9.98 -7.68 18.27
C MET A 3 -8.46 -7.91 18.12
N PRO A 4 -7.98 -8.43 16.98
CA PRO A 4 -6.55 -8.45 16.71
C PRO A 4 -6.05 -7.01 16.73
N SER A 5 -5.06 -6.73 17.58
CA SER A 5 -4.44 -5.40 17.60
C SER A 5 -3.47 -5.31 16.43
N PRO A 6 -3.50 -4.22 15.63
CA PRO A 6 -2.48 -4.01 14.61
C PRO A 6 -1.10 -4.00 15.27
N ALA A 7 -0.09 -4.54 14.60
CA ALA A 7 1.26 -4.58 15.14
C ALA A 7 1.90 -3.18 15.09
N ALA A 8 1.70 -2.45 13.99
CA ALA A 8 2.25 -1.12 13.80
C ALA A 8 1.55 -0.34 12.67
N LEU A 9 1.70 0.98 12.71
CA LEU A 9 1.61 1.84 11.52
C LEU A 9 2.79 1.49 10.61
N HIS A 10 2.53 1.09 9.37
CA HIS A 10 3.58 0.67 8.44
C HIS A 10 3.97 1.80 7.49
N HIS A 11 3.00 2.30 6.71
CA HIS A 11 3.29 3.31 5.69
C HIS A 11 2.10 4.24 5.47
N THR A 12 2.39 5.39 4.86
CA THR A 12 1.39 6.29 4.28
C THR A 12 1.61 6.38 2.79
N CYS A 13 0.54 6.21 2.02
CA CYS A 13 0.58 6.10 0.56
C CYS A 13 0.06 7.36 -0.13
N PHE A 14 0.78 7.76 -1.18
CA PHE A 14 0.36 8.78 -2.11
C PHE A 14 0.31 8.22 -3.53
N LEU A 15 -0.81 8.45 -4.22
CA LEU A 15 -0.94 8.12 -5.63
C LEU A 15 -0.35 9.21 -6.49
N VAL A 16 0.42 8.77 -7.48
CA VAL A 16 1.08 9.61 -8.47
C VAL A 16 0.89 9.02 -9.86
N ARG A 17 0.98 9.83 -10.91
CA ARG A 17 0.89 9.38 -12.31
C ARG A 17 2.25 8.98 -12.87
N ASP A 18 3.32 9.58 -12.36
CA ASP A 18 4.70 9.31 -12.75
C ASP A 18 5.54 9.04 -11.50
N LEU A 19 5.68 7.75 -11.19
CA LEU A 19 6.33 7.24 -9.99
C LEU A 19 7.78 7.69 -9.89
N GLU A 20 8.59 7.43 -10.92
CA GLU A 20 10.02 7.73 -10.90
C GLU A 20 10.31 9.23 -10.90
N ARG A 21 9.57 10.02 -11.69
CA ARG A 21 9.71 11.47 -11.67
C ARG A 21 9.40 12.03 -10.29
N THR A 22 8.35 11.53 -9.65
CA THR A 22 7.95 12.02 -8.32
C THR A 22 8.95 11.60 -7.24
N ALA A 23 9.39 10.34 -7.26
CA ALA A 23 10.42 9.82 -6.36
C ALA A 23 11.72 10.65 -6.49
N GLN A 24 12.18 10.92 -7.72
CA GLN A 24 13.37 11.74 -7.95
C GLN A 24 13.18 13.17 -7.44
N ALA A 25 12.03 13.79 -7.70
CA ALA A 25 11.75 15.16 -7.24
C ALA A 25 11.74 15.26 -5.69
N LEU A 26 11.17 14.27 -5.00
CA LEU A 26 11.16 14.21 -3.53
C LEU A 26 12.55 13.93 -2.97
N SER A 27 13.34 13.07 -3.62
CA SER A 27 14.75 12.86 -3.28
C SER A 27 15.55 14.16 -3.41
N ASP A 28 15.41 14.89 -4.52
CA ASP A 28 16.19 16.11 -4.76
C ASP A 28 15.79 17.26 -3.84
N SER A 29 14.49 17.38 -3.54
CA SER A 29 13.95 18.53 -2.80
C SER A 29 13.98 18.35 -1.29
N LEU A 30 13.78 17.11 -0.82
CA LEU A 30 13.57 16.80 0.61
C LEU A 30 14.55 15.77 1.15
N ALA A 31 15.46 15.26 0.32
CA ALA A 31 16.36 14.15 0.67
C ALA A 31 15.62 12.90 1.16
N ILE A 32 14.38 12.70 0.73
CA ILE A 32 13.63 11.46 0.99
C ILE A 32 14.16 10.41 0.02
N GLY A 33 14.78 9.37 0.56
CA GLY A 33 15.37 8.29 -0.21
C GLY A 33 16.41 7.48 0.58
N PRO A 34 16.92 6.39 0.00
CA PRO A 34 16.68 5.97 -1.37
C PRO A 34 15.29 5.34 -1.54
N TRP A 35 14.68 5.54 -2.71
CA TRP A 35 13.41 4.92 -3.10
C TRP A 35 13.66 3.59 -3.76
N ASN A 36 13.06 2.53 -3.22
CA ASN A 36 13.13 1.19 -3.79
C ASN A 36 11.83 0.92 -4.55
N VAL A 37 11.93 0.51 -5.81
CA VAL A 37 10.79 0.38 -6.72
C VAL A 37 10.54 -1.08 -7.10
N TRP A 38 9.27 -1.48 -7.08
CA TRP A 38 8.81 -2.79 -7.54
C TRP A 38 7.56 -2.65 -8.40
N THR A 39 7.35 -3.63 -9.28
CA THR A 39 6.07 -3.90 -9.93
C THR A 39 5.41 -5.06 -9.20
N ILE A 40 4.18 -4.84 -8.70
CA ILE A 40 3.42 -5.81 -7.93
C ILE A 40 2.28 -6.35 -8.79
N GLU A 41 2.26 -7.67 -8.97
CA GLU A 41 1.25 -8.42 -9.71
C GLU A 41 0.62 -9.45 -8.75
N PRO A 42 -0.44 -9.09 -8.01
CA PRO A 42 -1.07 -10.02 -7.08
C PRO A 42 -1.69 -11.21 -7.81
N ALA A 43 -1.67 -12.38 -7.17
CA ALA A 43 -2.24 -13.61 -7.73
C ALA A 43 -3.77 -13.61 -7.70
N GLU A 44 -4.35 -13.02 -6.66
CA GLU A 44 -5.79 -12.84 -6.49
C GLU A 44 -6.09 -11.36 -6.29
N CYS A 45 -7.08 -10.84 -7.01
CA CYS A 45 -7.49 -9.43 -6.96
C CYS A 45 -9.01 -9.32 -6.99
N ARG A 46 -9.59 -8.54 -6.08
CA ARG A 46 -11.00 -8.12 -6.14
C ARG A 46 -11.13 -6.63 -5.89
N VAL A 47 -12.03 -6.01 -6.63
CA VAL A 47 -12.39 -4.58 -6.50
C VAL A 47 -13.91 -4.52 -6.39
N HIS A 48 -14.42 -3.86 -5.35
CA HIS A 48 -15.86 -3.84 -5.01
C HIS A 48 -16.50 -5.24 -4.98
N GLY A 49 -15.74 -6.23 -4.49
CA GLY A 49 -16.13 -7.65 -4.42
C GLY A 49 -16.09 -8.42 -5.74
N GLN A 50 -15.82 -7.77 -6.88
CA GLN A 50 -15.72 -8.39 -8.19
C GLN A 50 -14.28 -8.77 -8.51
N GLU A 51 -14.06 -9.90 -9.17
CA GLU A 51 -12.73 -10.28 -9.66
C GLU A 51 -12.25 -9.26 -10.69
N SER A 52 -11.10 -8.65 -10.43
CA SER A 52 -10.51 -7.62 -11.28
C SER A 52 -8.99 -7.75 -11.21
N PRO A 53 -8.35 -8.52 -12.10
CA PRO A 53 -6.90 -8.58 -12.16
C PRO A 53 -6.32 -7.19 -12.42
N PHE A 54 -5.47 -6.71 -11.52
CA PHE A 54 -4.74 -5.45 -11.66
C PHE A 54 -3.29 -5.63 -11.22
N SER A 55 -2.44 -4.70 -11.61
CA SER A 55 -1.08 -4.57 -11.12
C SER A 55 -0.76 -3.10 -10.88
N PHE A 56 0.24 -2.85 -10.05
CA PHE A 56 0.65 -1.49 -9.70
C PHE A 56 2.16 -1.43 -9.48
N ARG A 57 2.71 -0.24 -9.67
CA ARG A 57 4.10 0.06 -9.30
C ARG A 57 4.12 0.77 -7.98
N VAL A 58 5.06 0.38 -7.13
CA VAL A 58 5.22 0.93 -5.78
C VAL A 58 6.66 1.40 -5.60
N ALA A 59 6.83 2.54 -4.92
CA ALA A 59 8.12 3.02 -4.45
C ALA A 59 8.07 3.25 -2.94
N PHE A 60 9.00 2.67 -2.19
CA PHE A 60 9.12 2.87 -0.74
C PHE A 60 10.40 3.61 -0.39
N ALA A 61 10.29 4.58 0.52
CA ALA A 61 11.41 5.24 1.19
C ALA A 61 11.16 5.34 2.70
N GLU A 62 12.17 5.02 3.51
CA GLU A 62 12.11 5.16 4.96
C GLU A 62 12.32 6.61 5.40
N VAL A 63 11.43 7.13 6.24
CA VAL A 63 11.48 8.50 6.78
C VAL A 63 11.01 8.50 8.23
N GLY A 64 11.89 8.90 9.14
CA GLY A 64 11.50 9.18 10.54
C GLY A 64 10.95 7.98 11.31
N GLY A 65 11.31 6.76 10.93
CA GLY A 65 10.85 5.52 11.57
C GLY A 65 9.53 4.96 11.02
N GLY A 66 9.05 5.46 9.88
CA GLY A 66 8.00 4.84 9.08
C GLY A 66 8.31 4.94 7.59
N THR A 67 7.44 4.39 6.75
CA THR A 67 7.67 4.34 5.30
C THR A 67 6.76 5.32 4.55
N PHE A 68 7.35 6.09 3.64
CA PHE A 68 6.64 6.86 2.62
C PHE A 68 6.46 5.98 1.38
N GLU A 69 5.21 5.78 0.96
CA GLU A 69 4.88 5.00 -0.22
C GLU A 69 4.35 5.88 -1.35
N LEU A 70 4.85 5.66 -2.56
CA LEU A 70 4.23 6.14 -3.80
C LEU A 70 3.67 4.96 -4.57
N ILE A 71 2.46 5.10 -5.12
CA ILE A 71 1.87 4.12 -6.03
C ILE A 71 1.45 4.77 -7.35
N THR A 72 1.66 4.04 -8.44
CA THR A 72 1.10 4.31 -9.77
C THR A 72 0.40 3.03 -10.26
N PRO A 73 -0.88 3.09 -10.69
CA PRO A 73 -1.52 1.95 -11.36
C PRO A 73 -0.73 1.52 -12.60
N HIS A 74 -0.64 0.22 -12.87
CA HIS A 74 0.15 -0.32 -13.97
C HIS A 74 -0.70 -1.01 -15.04
N SER A 75 -1.59 -1.92 -14.62
CA SER A 75 -2.54 -2.58 -15.52
C SER A 75 -3.82 -2.95 -14.77
N GLY A 76 -4.89 -3.21 -15.53
CA GLY A 76 -6.22 -3.43 -14.95
C GLY A 76 -6.81 -2.15 -14.36
N ASN A 77 -7.98 -2.29 -13.73
CA ASN A 77 -8.63 -1.19 -13.00
C ASN A 77 -8.70 -1.57 -11.52
N SER A 78 -8.30 -0.63 -10.68
CA SER A 78 -8.20 -0.73 -9.22
C SER A 78 -8.79 0.52 -8.55
N VAL A 79 -8.94 0.51 -7.23
CA VAL A 79 -9.35 1.72 -6.48
C VAL A 79 -8.33 2.85 -6.59
N TYR A 80 -7.09 2.54 -6.98
CA TYR A 80 -6.07 3.54 -7.29
C TYR A 80 -6.45 4.35 -8.54
N ASP A 81 -6.97 3.70 -9.58
CA ASP A 81 -7.44 4.34 -10.80
C ASP A 81 -8.66 5.22 -10.53
N GLU A 82 -9.60 4.71 -9.73
CA GLU A 82 -10.79 5.44 -9.29
C GLU A 82 -10.40 6.71 -8.53
N HIS A 83 -9.49 6.59 -7.57
CA HIS A 83 -9.00 7.75 -6.81
C HIS A 83 -8.32 8.78 -7.71
N LEU A 84 -7.43 8.37 -8.62
CA LEU A 84 -6.76 9.28 -9.56
C LEU A 84 -7.73 9.97 -10.53
N ALA A 85 -8.86 9.34 -10.86
CA ALA A 85 -9.89 9.91 -11.71
C ALA A 85 -10.74 10.94 -10.97
N GLU A 86 -11.11 10.65 -9.72
CA GLU A 86 -12.01 11.49 -8.92
C GLU A 86 -11.29 12.64 -8.21
N HIS A 87 -10.10 12.39 -7.68
CA HIS A 87 -9.38 13.30 -6.77
C HIS A 87 -8.04 13.78 -7.35
N GLY A 88 -7.47 13.05 -8.31
CA GLY A 88 -6.13 13.31 -8.83
C GLY A 88 -5.03 12.69 -7.97
N GLU A 89 -3.79 13.17 -8.12
CA GLU A 89 -2.64 12.72 -7.34
C GLU A 89 -2.74 13.22 -5.89
N GLY A 90 -2.33 12.39 -4.92
CA GLY A 90 -2.41 12.78 -3.52
C GLY A 90 -2.45 11.60 -2.55
N PHE A 91 -2.71 11.92 -1.28
CA PHE A 91 -2.81 10.93 -0.21
C PHE A 91 -3.97 9.96 -0.46
N HIS A 92 -3.69 8.67 -0.36
CA HIS A 92 -4.67 7.61 -0.58
C HIS A 92 -5.04 6.88 0.71
N HIS A 93 -4.04 6.35 1.41
CA HIS A 93 -4.30 5.47 2.55
C HIS A 93 -3.19 5.48 3.59
N THR A 94 -3.58 5.04 4.78
CA THR A 94 -2.69 4.68 5.88
C THR A 94 -2.71 3.16 6.04
N CYS A 95 -1.54 2.52 6.14
CA CYS A 95 -1.44 1.08 6.31
C CYS A 95 -1.14 0.67 7.75
N LEU A 96 -1.92 -0.31 8.22
CA LEU A 96 -1.68 -1.04 9.46
C LEU A 96 -1.24 -2.46 9.14
N VAL A 97 -0.05 -2.84 9.62
CA VAL A 97 0.49 -4.18 9.40
C VAL A 97 0.14 -5.12 10.56
N TYR A 98 -0.16 -6.35 10.21
CA TYR A 98 -0.47 -7.45 11.11
C TYR A 98 0.65 -8.50 11.05
N PRO A 99 0.97 -9.15 12.19
CA PRO A 99 2.15 -9.98 12.30
C PRO A 99 2.02 -11.33 11.59
N THR A 100 0.80 -11.75 11.26
CA THR A 100 0.52 -13.05 10.62
C THR A 100 -0.63 -12.93 9.62
N LEU A 101 -0.65 -13.84 8.65
CA LEU A 101 -1.72 -13.99 7.68
C LEU A 101 -3.08 -14.28 8.36
N GLU A 102 -3.07 -15.05 9.44
CA GLU A 102 -4.27 -15.29 10.25
C GLU A 102 -4.78 -13.99 10.89
N ALA A 103 -3.89 -13.21 11.51
CA ALA A 103 -4.26 -11.97 12.19
C ALA A 103 -4.84 -10.91 11.23
N VAL A 104 -4.26 -10.75 10.03
CA VAL A 104 -4.83 -9.81 9.04
C VAL A 104 -6.20 -10.28 8.57
N ARG A 105 -6.39 -11.57 8.32
CA ARG A 105 -7.68 -12.13 7.85
C ARG A 105 -8.76 -12.01 8.91
N GLU A 106 -8.43 -12.27 10.16
CA GLU A 106 -9.33 -12.03 11.30
C GLU A 106 -9.72 -10.56 11.41
N ALA A 107 -8.77 -9.63 11.23
CA ALA A 107 -9.04 -8.21 11.28
C ALA A 107 -9.96 -7.75 10.12
N LYS A 108 -9.73 -8.23 8.90
CA LYS A 108 -10.62 -7.96 7.75
C LYS A 108 -12.02 -8.49 7.99
N ALA A 109 -12.14 -9.74 8.46
CA ALA A 109 -13.42 -10.35 8.79
C ALA A 109 -14.15 -9.55 9.89
N GLU A 110 -13.43 -9.05 10.88
CA GLU A 110 -13.98 -8.20 11.93
C GLU A 110 -14.57 -6.90 11.39
N LEU A 111 -13.84 -6.19 10.52
CA LEU A 111 -14.33 -4.95 9.91
C LEU A 111 -15.57 -5.20 9.05
N LEU A 112 -15.61 -6.29 8.29
CA LEU A 112 -16.80 -6.70 7.54
C LEU A 112 -17.99 -6.99 8.48
N ARG A 113 -17.78 -7.67 9.61
CA ARG A 113 -18.84 -7.89 10.62
C ARG A 113 -19.36 -6.58 11.23
N GLN A 114 -18.52 -5.56 11.30
CA GLN A 114 -18.91 -4.22 11.74
C GLN A 114 -19.64 -3.41 10.66
N GLY A 115 -19.77 -3.96 9.46
CA GLY A 115 -20.40 -3.29 8.32
C GLY A 115 -19.51 -2.27 7.63
N ARG A 116 -18.18 -2.33 7.84
CA ARG A 116 -17.22 -1.53 7.08
C ARG A 116 -17.12 -2.08 5.67
N GLU A 117 -17.05 -1.16 4.71
CA GLU A 117 -16.95 -1.50 3.29
C GLU A 117 -15.48 -1.76 2.93
N MET A 118 -15.22 -2.94 2.36
CA MET A 118 -13.94 -3.28 1.74
C MET A 118 -14.04 -2.99 0.25
N ILE A 119 -13.24 -2.03 -0.23
CA ILE A 119 -13.30 -1.54 -1.61
C ILE A 119 -12.33 -2.28 -2.55
N GLN A 120 -11.26 -2.85 -2.01
CA GLN A 120 -10.32 -3.66 -2.76
C GLN A 120 -9.57 -4.63 -1.85
N GLU A 121 -9.29 -5.81 -2.37
CA GLU A 121 -8.42 -6.81 -1.73
C GLU A 121 -7.52 -7.47 -2.78
N ALA A 122 -6.31 -7.82 -2.35
CA ALA A 122 -5.39 -8.57 -3.18
C ALA A 122 -4.46 -9.44 -2.33
N SER A 123 -3.98 -10.55 -2.89
CA SER A 123 -3.03 -11.42 -2.20
C SER A 123 -2.10 -12.14 -3.16
N ALA A 124 -0.98 -12.61 -2.63
CA ALA A 124 -0.05 -13.50 -3.33
C ALA A 124 0.42 -14.61 -2.37
N GLY A 125 -0.34 -15.71 -2.31
CA GLY A 125 0.03 -16.89 -1.52
C GLY A 125 0.26 -16.57 -0.04
N ASP A 126 1.46 -16.87 0.46
CA ASP A 126 1.95 -16.58 1.80
C ASP A 126 2.89 -15.36 1.85
N VAL A 127 3.04 -14.63 0.74
CA VAL A 127 3.91 -13.44 0.66
C VAL A 127 3.20 -12.22 1.22
N PHE A 128 1.97 -11.92 0.75
CA PHE A 128 1.19 -10.80 1.27
C PHE A 128 -0.32 -11.01 1.12
N ASP A 129 -1.07 -10.30 1.95
CA ASP A 129 -2.53 -10.26 1.93
C ASP A 129 -2.97 -8.85 2.36
N LEU A 130 -3.56 -8.08 1.43
CA LEU A 130 -3.93 -6.67 1.60
C LEU A 130 -5.42 -6.43 1.41
N GLY A 131 -5.97 -5.47 2.14
CA GLY A 131 -7.39 -5.10 2.04
C GLY A 131 -7.60 -3.64 2.42
N PHE A 132 -8.25 -2.89 1.53
CA PHE A 132 -8.60 -1.49 1.72
C PHE A 132 -10.03 -1.37 2.21
N PHE A 133 -10.19 -0.70 3.35
CA PHE A 133 -11.49 -0.38 3.93
C PHE A 133 -11.72 1.13 3.96
N THR A 134 -12.96 1.56 3.69
CA THR A 134 -13.33 2.97 3.81
C THR A 134 -13.53 3.36 5.28
N PHE A 135 -12.91 4.48 5.68
CA PHE A 135 -13.11 5.08 6.99
C PHE A 135 -13.55 6.55 6.82
N PRO A 136 -14.87 6.81 6.69
CA PRO A 136 -15.40 8.16 6.54
C PRO A 136 -15.02 9.11 7.67
N GLU A 137 -14.78 8.57 8.88
CA GLU A 137 -14.38 9.34 10.06
C GLU A 137 -13.05 10.08 9.88
N ILE A 138 -12.18 9.60 9.00
CA ILE A 138 -10.89 10.23 8.68
C ILE A 138 -10.76 10.62 7.21
N GLY A 139 -11.80 10.40 6.41
CA GLY A 139 -11.83 10.78 4.99
C GLY A 139 -10.83 10.05 4.11
N SER A 140 -10.37 8.85 4.50
CA SER A 140 -9.42 8.05 3.73
C SER A 140 -9.70 6.56 3.84
N ALA A 141 -9.08 5.78 2.95
CA ALA A 141 -8.98 4.35 3.15
C ALA A 141 -7.96 4.01 4.24
N VAL A 142 -8.15 2.85 4.88
CA VAL A 142 -7.13 2.20 5.71
C VAL A 142 -6.83 0.85 5.08
N GLU A 143 -5.54 0.56 4.93
CA GLU A 143 -5.06 -0.76 4.50
C GLU A 143 -4.80 -1.65 5.71
N LEU A 144 -5.29 -2.89 5.62
CA LEU A 144 -4.90 -3.97 6.51
C LEU A 144 -3.96 -4.88 5.72
N LEU A 145 -2.70 -4.94 6.15
CA LEU A 145 -1.63 -5.65 5.45
C LEU A 145 -1.05 -6.77 6.31
N TYR A 146 -0.85 -7.93 5.70
CA TYR A 146 0.22 -8.85 6.09
C TYR A 146 1.26 -8.88 4.97
N LEU A 147 2.53 -8.86 5.33
CA LEU A 147 3.65 -8.92 4.39
C LEU A 147 4.80 -9.72 4.99
N ASP A 148 5.24 -10.76 4.31
CA ASP A 148 6.51 -11.43 4.55
C ASP A 148 7.61 -10.76 3.71
N ALA A 149 8.22 -9.73 4.29
CA ALA A 149 9.28 -8.96 3.64
C ALA A 149 10.51 -9.81 3.27
N ALA A 150 10.71 -10.97 3.91
CA ALA A 150 11.84 -11.86 3.60
C ALA A 150 11.67 -12.58 2.24
N GLN A 151 10.45 -12.62 1.71
CA GLN A 151 10.14 -13.22 0.42
C GLN A 151 10.11 -12.22 -0.73
N LEU A 152 10.25 -10.92 -0.46
CA LEU A 152 10.28 -9.91 -1.50
C LEU A 152 11.57 -10.00 -2.34
N PRO A 153 11.48 -9.89 -3.68
CA PRO A 153 12.65 -9.78 -4.53
C PRO A 153 13.39 -8.46 -4.26
N PRO A 154 14.67 -8.34 -4.65
CA PRO A 154 15.35 -7.04 -4.65
C PRO A 154 14.58 -6.03 -5.53
N PRO A 155 14.67 -4.73 -5.25
CA PRO A 155 14.01 -3.71 -6.05
C PRO A 155 14.49 -3.73 -7.49
N GLU A 156 13.57 -3.48 -8.41
CA GLU A 156 13.83 -3.37 -9.85
C GLU A 156 14.66 -2.12 -10.16
N VAL A 157 14.38 -1.04 -9.44
CA VAL A 157 15.06 0.26 -9.57
C VAL A 157 15.24 0.87 -8.19
N VAL A 158 16.38 1.54 -7.99
CA VAL A 158 16.63 2.37 -6.81
C VAL A 158 16.83 3.82 -7.27
N ILE A 159 16.08 4.75 -6.70
CA ILE A 159 16.06 6.18 -7.09
C ILE A 159 16.52 7.04 -5.91
N GLY A 160 17.37 8.02 -6.19
CA GLY A 160 17.98 8.88 -5.18
C GLY A 160 19.23 8.27 -4.54
N GLN A 161 20.04 9.12 -3.90
CA GLN A 161 21.18 8.65 -3.10
C GLN A 161 20.72 8.36 -1.68
N ALA A 162 21.33 7.37 -1.02
CA ALA A 162 21.10 7.15 0.40
C ALA A 162 21.45 8.43 1.16
N ALA A 163 20.52 8.91 2.01
CA ALA A 163 20.81 10.03 2.88
C ALA A 163 22.10 9.71 3.67
N PRO A 164 23.06 10.64 3.78
CA PRO A 164 24.24 10.40 4.61
C PRO A 164 23.77 10.08 6.02
N ALA A 165 24.30 9.01 6.61
CA ALA A 165 24.01 8.66 7.99
C ALA A 165 24.31 9.88 8.87
N VAL A 166 23.29 10.40 9.54
CA VAL A 166 23.38 11.54 10.47
C VAL A 166 23.94 11.05 11.80
#